data_AF-A0A954XEM7-F1
#
_entry.id   AF-A0A954XEM7-F1
#
_cell.length_a   1.000
_cell.length_b   1.000
_cell.length_c   1.000
_cell.angle_alpha   90.00
_cell.angle_beta   90.00
_cell.angle_gamma   90.00
#
_symmetry.space_group_name_H-M   'P 1'
#
loop_
_entity.id
_entity.type
_entity.pdbx_description
1 polymer ?
#
loop_
_entity_poly.entity_id
_entity_poly.type
_entity_poly.pdbx_seq_one_letter_code
_entity_poly.pdbx_strand_id
1 'polypeptide(L)'
;NDLWLTIALGCITGGILGNLYDRLGFWHDPAIISPEYRSAVRDWILLRYKDHTWPNFNIADSLLVTGACLLMLHAWVRREPTNPPHATGDDDRVGE
;
A
#
# COMPACT_ATOMS: atom_id res chain seq x y z
N ASN A 1 0.09 16.74 -11.59
CA ASN A 1 0.71 15.40 -11.52
C ASN A 1 0.87 15.05 -10.05
N ASP A 2 0.22 14.00 -9.55
CA ASP A 2 0.25 13.66 -8.12
C ASP A 2 1.40 12.69 -7.81
N LEU A 3 2.59 13.25 -7.59
CA LEU A 3 3.78 12.45 -7.32
C LEU A 3 3.64 11.61 -6.04
N TRP A 4 2.90 12.11 -5.05
CA TRP A 4 2.67 11.39 -3.79
C TRP A 4 1.87 10.12 -4.06
N LEU A 5 0.75 10.24 -4.77
CA LEU A 5 -0.08 9.09 -5.14
C LEU A 5 0.72 8.10 -5.99
N THR A 6 1.51 8.58 -6.95
CA THR A 6 2.36 7.73 -7.79
C THR A 6 3.38 6.93 -6.97
N ILE A 7 4.06 7.57 -6.02
CA ILE A 7 5.01 6.87 -5.12
C ILE A 7 4.29 5.83 -4.28
N ALA A 8 3.13 6.17 -3.71
CA ALA A 8 2.36 5.25 -2.87
C ALA A 8 1.93 3.99 -3.66
N LEU A 9 1.39 4.18 -4.88
CA LEU A 9 1.00 3.08 -5.76
C LEU A 9 2.22 2.28 -6.26
N GLY A 10 3.34 2.94 -6.52
CA GLY A 10 4.60 2.30 -6.88
C GLY A 10 5.12 1.37 -5.77
N CYS A 11 5.12 1.83 -4.51
CA CYS A 11 5.47 1.02 -3.35
C CYS A 11 4.55 -0.20 -3.22
N ILE A 12 3.23 -0.01 -3.28
CA ILE A 12 2.26 -1.12 -3.16
C ILE A 12 2.47 -2.13 -4.29
N THR A 13 2.57 -1.66 -5.53
CA THR A 13 2.74 -2.53 -6.70
C THR A 13 4.05 -3.29 -6.61
N GLY A 14 5.16 -2.63 -6.25
CA GLY A 14 6.45 -3.28 -6.05
C GLY A 14 6.42 -4.35 -4.95
N GLY A 15 5.76 -4.07 -3.83
CA GLY A 15 5.58 -5.03 -2.74
C GLY A 15 4.73 -6.24 -3.15
N ILE A 16 3.59 -6.01 -3.82
CA ILE A 16 2.75 -7.11 -4.33
C ILE A 16 3.54 -7.98 -5.31
N LEU A 17 4.20 -7.36 -6.29
CA LEU A 17 4.95 -8.09 -7.31
C LEU A 17 6.15 -8.84 -6.72
N GLY A 18 6.84 -8.29 -5.72
CA GLY A 18 7.94 -8.98 -5.03
C GLY A 18 7.47 -10.24 -4.32
N ASN A 19 6.43 -10.14 -3.48
CA ASN A 19 5.87 -11.30 -2.78
C ASN A 19 5.23 -12.30 -3.75
N LEU A 20 4.63 -11.83 -4.85
CA LEU A 20 4.11 -12.71 -5.91
C LEU A 20 5.22 -13.47 -6.63
N TYR A 21 6.33 -12.81 -6.97
CA TYR A 21 7.50 -13.44 -7.61
C TYR A 21 8.06 -14.58 -6.75
N ASP A 22 8.14 -14.37 -5.43
CA ASP A 22 8.53 -15.41 -4.48
C ASP A 22 7.53 -16.58 -4.45
N ARG A 23 6.22 -16.28 -4.40
CA ARG A 23 5.14 -17.29 -4.37
C ARG A 23 5.02 -18.12 -5.64
N LEU A 24 5.33 -17.53 -6.79
CA LEU A 24 5.40 -18.23 -8.07
C LEU A 24 6.66 -19.11 -8.19
N GLY A 25 7.60 -18.94 -7.26
CA GLY A 25 8.81 -19.74 -7.20
C GLY A 25 9.80 -19.46 -8.31
N PHE A 26 9.73 -18.29 -8.95
CA PHE A 26 10.61 -17.92 -10.06
C PHE A 26 12.08 -17.73 -9.67
N TRP A 27 12.38 -17.73 -8.37
CA TRP A 27 13.73 -17.60 -7.84
C TRP A 27 14.44 -18.94 -7.62
N HIS A 28 13.75 -20.08 -7.70
CA HIS A 28 14.32 -21.39 -7.37
C HIS A 28 13.99 -22.46 -8.41
N ASP A 29 14.82 -23.50 -8.42
CA ASP A 29 14.56 -24.71 -9.19
C ASP A 29 13.58 -25.61 -8.42
N PRO A 30 12.40 -25.95 -8.99
CA PRO A 30 11.44 -26.84 -8.35
C PRO A 30 11.98 -28.23 -7.98
N ALA A 31 13.08 -28.67 -8.62
CA ALA A 31 13.75 -29.93 -8.31
C ALA A 31 14.63 -29.86 -7.05
N ILE A 32 15.05 -28.65 -6.65
CA ILE A 32 15.96 -28.42 -5.51
C ILE A 32 15.18 -28.11 -4.23
N ILE A 33 14.09 -27.34 -4.34
CA ILE A 33 13.29 -26.91 -3.18
C ILE A 33 12.19 -27.93 -2.88
N SER A 34 12.06 -28.28 -1.59
CA SER A 34 11.02 -29.17 -1.11
C SER A 34 9.62 -28.68 -1.51
N PRO A 35 8.69 -29.57 -1.86
CA PRO A 35 7.35 -29.20 -2.34
C PRO A 35 6.61 -28.21 -1.43
N GLU A 36 6.80 -28.32 -0.11
CA GLU A 36 6.17 -27.49 0.91
C GLU A 36 6.64 -26.03 0.90
N TYR A 37 7.83 -25.72 0.38
CA TYR A 37 8.41 -24.37 0.37
C TYR A 37 8.37 -23.70 -1.00
N ARG A 38 7.85 -24.35 -2.05
CA ARG A 38 7.90 -23.81 -3.42
C ARG A 38 7.17 -22.49 -3.60
N SER A 39 6.12 -22.26 -2.83
CA SER A 39 5.34 -21.03 -2.84
C SER A 39 5.52 -20.19 -1.58
N ALA A 40 6.57 -20.47 -0.80
CA ALA A 40 6.91 -19.68 0.37
C ALA A 40 7.50 -18.33 -0.04
N VAL A 41 7.27 -17.32 0.81
CA VAL A 41 7.90 -16.01 0.70
C VAL A 41 9.15 -16.02 1.58
N ARG A 42 10.24 -15.40 1.12
CA ARG A 42 11.49 -15.37 1.88
C ARG A 42 11.52 -14.19 2.84
N ASP A 43 11.33 -14.50 4.11
CA ASP A 43 11.47 -13.54 5.19
C ASP A 43 12.85 -13.65 5.84
N TRP A 44 13.60 -12.55 5.83
CA TRP A 44 14.99 -12.52 6.29
C TRP A 44 15.29 -11.33 7.21
N ILE A 45 14.34 -10.40 7.38
CA ILE A 45 14.47 -9.30 8.33
C ILE A 45 13.85 -9.73 9.66
N LEU A 46 14.69 -9.89 10.68
CA LEU A 46 14.30 -10.19 12.06
C LEU A 46 14.53 -8.96 12.93
N LEU A 47 13.48 -8.44 13.54
CA LEU A 47 13.61 -7.38 14.56
C LEU A 47 13.34 -7.98 15.94
N ARG A 48 14.22 -7.68 16.89
CA ARG A 48 14.07 -8.14 18.28
C ARG A 48 14.48 -7.04 19.24
N TYR A 49 13.67 -6.83 20.26
CA TYR A 49 13.93 -5.90 21.34
C TYR A 49 13.72 -6.60 22.68
N LYS A 50 14.81 -6.80 23.43
CA LYS A 50 14.82 -7.59 24.68
C LYS A 50 14.25 -9.00 24.45
N ASP A 51 13.20 -9.35 25.19
CA ASP A 51 12.48 -10.63 25.12
C ASP A 51 11.37 -10.63 24.05
N HIS A 52 11.13 -9.49 23.39
CA HIS A 52 10.10 -9.37 22.37
C HIS A 52 10.73 -9.53 20.99
N THR A 53 10.27 -10.56 20.27
CA THR A 53 10.67 -10.82 18.89
C THR A 53 9.52 -10.46 17.97
N TRP A 54 9.76 -9.51 17.07
CA TRP A 54 8.82 -9.19 16.01
C TRP A 54 8.84 -10.31 14.95
N PRO A 55 7.70 -10.65 14.33
CA PRO A 55 7.66 -11.61 13.23
C PRO A 55 8.64 -11.24 12.12
N ASN A 56 9.26 -12.22 11.48
CA ASN A 56 10.12 -11.96 10.33
C ASN A 56 9.32 -11.33 9.19
N PHE A 57 9.96 -10.48 8.41
CA PHE A 57 9.39 -9.86 7.22
C PHE A 57 10.48 -9.63 6.17
N ASN A 58 10.10 -9.04 5.04
CA ASN A 58 11.00 -8.69 3.96
C ASN A 58 10.78 -7.25 3.44
N ILE A 59 11.54 -6.86 2.41
CA ILE A 59 11.41 -5.53 1.80
C ILE A 59 10.04 -5.32 1.14
N ALA A 60 9.47 -6.35 0.52
CA ALA A 60 8.15 -6.24 -0.11
C ALA A 60 7.06 -5.91 0.93
N ASP A 61 7.11 -6.50 2.12
CA ASP A 61 6.20 -6.14 3.22
C ASP A 61 6.41 -4.69 3.68
N SER A 62 7.66 -4.24 3.75
CA SER A 62 7.98 -2.84 4.11
C SER A 62 7.44 -1.85 3.08
N LEU A 63 7.50 -2.20 1.78
CA LEU A 63 6.90 -1.41 0.70
C LEU A 63 5.37 -1.36 0.78
N LEU A 64 4.73 -2.49 1.11
CA LEU A 64 3.28 -2.55 1.31
C LEU A 64 2.84 -1.65 2.46
N VAL A 65 3.50 -1.75 3.62
CA VAL A 65 3.20 -0.92 4.79
C VAL A 65 3.45 0.56 4.48
N THR A 66 4.58 0.89 3.87
CA THR A 66 4.92 2.28 3.51
C THR A 66 3.90 2.87 2.54
N GLY A 67 3.55 2.13 1.48
CA GLY A 67 2.57 2.58 0.50
C GLY A 67 1.17 2.77 1.09
N ALA A 68 0.72 1.85 1.97
CA ALA A 68 -0.54 2.00 2.69
C ALA A 68 -0.53 3.24 3.61
N CYS A 69 0.53 3.46 4.38
CA CYS A 69 0.69 4.67 5.20
C CYS A 69 0.67 5.94 4.35
N LEU A 70 1.34 5.95 3.19
CA LEU A 70 1.33 7.09 2.27
C LEU A 70 -0.07 7.37 1.71
N LEU A 71 -0.86 6.35 1.35
CA LEU A 71 -2.24 6.53 0.92
C LEU A 71 -3.13 7.08 2.04
N MET A 72 -2.99 6.57 3.26
CA MET A 72 -3.74 7.06 4.42
C MET A 72 -3.43 8.53 4.71
N LEU A 73 -2.15 8.90 4.73
CA LEU A 73 -1.70 10.27 4.92
C LEU A 73 -2.18 11.18 3.78
N HIS A 74 -2.11 10.72 2.53
CA HIS A 74 -2.62 11.46 1.38
C HIS A 74 -4.12 11.76 1.53
N ALA A 75 -4.92 10.76 1.92
CA ALA A 75 -6.36 10.89 2.11
C ALA A 75 -6.73 11.84 3.27
N TRP A 76 -5.93 11.88 4.34
CA TRP A 76 -6.16 12.81 5.46
C TRP A 76 -5.77 14.25 5.13
N VAL A 77 -4.65 14.45 4.43
CA VAL A 77 -4.14 15.80 4.12
C VAL A 77 -4.92 16.47 2.99
N ARG A 78 -5.35 15.71 1.97
CA ARG A 78 -6.00 16.24 0.76
C ARG A 78 -7.52 16.17 0.77
N ARG A 79 -8.16 16.35 1.93
CA ARG A 79 -9.61 16.56 1.96
C ARG A 79 -9.94 17.81 1.15
N GLU A 80 -10.64 17.66 0.02
CA GLU A 80 -11.11 18.82 -0.74
C GLU A 80 -12.01 19.66 0.17
N PRO A 81 -11.89 21.01 0.15
CA PRO A 81 -12.87 21.85 0.81
C PRO A 81 -14.23 21.49 0.22
N THR A 82 -15.16 21.05 1.07
CA THR A 82 -16.57 20.99 0.71
C THR A 82 -16.96 22.38 0.21
N ASN A 83 -17.11 22.53 -1.10
CA ASN A 83 -17.73 23.74 -1.65
C ASN A 83 -19.10 23.84 -0.97
N PRO A 84 -19.38 24.93 -0.22
CA PRO A 84 -20.71 25.12 0.32
C PRO A 84 -21.69 25.06 -0.84
N PRO A 85 -22.87 24.42 -0.67
CA PRO A 85 -23.85 24.34 -1.73
C PRO A 85 -24.06 25.76 -2.26
N HIS A 86 -23.88 25.91 -3.57
CA HIS A 86 -24.17 27.12 -4.31
C HIS A 86 -25.48 27.65 -3.73
N ALA A 87 -25.45 28.81 -3.07
CA ALA A 87 -26.66 29.53 -2.77
C ALA A 87 -27.24 29.86 -4.15
N THR A 88 -28.13 28.99 -4.62
CA THR A 88 -29.07 29.30 -5.69
C THR A 88 -29.75 30.56 -5.23
N GLY A 89 -29.38 31.67 -5.86
CA GLY A 89 -30.11 32.91 -5.75
C GLY A 89 -31.54 32.59 -6.16
N ASP A 90 -32.42 32.60 -5.16
CA ASP A 90 -33.86 32.73 -5.37
C ASP A 90 -34.10 34.21 -5.71
N ASP A 91 -33.59 34.61 -6.88
CA ASP A 91 -33.93 35.82 -7.61
C ASP A 91 -35.06 35.48 -8.60
N ASP A 92 -36.13 34.86 -8.08
CA ASP A 92 -37.33 34.51 -8.85
C ASP A 92 -38.59 34.63 -7.99
N ARG A 93 -38.69 35.73 -7.23
CA ARG A 93 -40.00 36.26 -6.81
C ARG A 93 -40.36 37.47 -7.64
N VAL A 94 -40.69 37.19 -8.89
CA VAL A 94 -41.70 37.92 -9.64
C VAL A 94 -43.03 37.77 -8.89
N GLY A 95 -43.66 38.89 -8.54
CA GLY A 95 -45.00 38.90 -7.94
C GLY A 95 -45.39 40.27 -7.41
N GLU A 96 -45.93 41.09 -8.32
CA GLU A 96 -47.03 42.08 -8.16
C GLU A 96 -46.92 43.20 -7.12
#